data_AF-A0A1E3PKF7-F1
#
_entry.id   AF-A0A1E3PKF7-F1
#
_cell.length_a   1.000
_cell.length_b   1.000
_cell.length_c   1.000
_cell.angle_alpha   90.00
_cell.angle_beta   90.00
_cell.angle_gamma   90.00
#
_symmetry.space_group_name_H-M   'P 1'
#
loop_
_entity.id
_entity.type
_entity.pdbx_description
1 polymer ?
#
loop_
_entity_poly.entity_id
_entity_poly.type
_entity_poly.pdbx_seq_one_letter_code
_entity_poly.pdbx_strand_id
1 'polypeptide(L)'
;MFKSSGMDPLEARLQFIKLVARLNASVRSNQQAISFMLKYPDLQDDLYSCVLEELEKPTSSLNLRLNIMFMLESLVNHVLGALASASVSNSSSFRQGQQYVAERYIKWINRDLPNMVQYAVPETYVGMVNLEPVRTFLSLLEAKQKFVASCGQDRIDSGGPGGKPTTQKILQAREILDQREKTVKLNIDNGVPNSETSLTTTTVVVSNPTLSKTMIDQQGLDVLNIQPKPEKTDEKISETPIITTTNIITSNTTTNINTPTVIGVPQFSFNADQLASRPSTPSEIKNLIIPSALTAEQILQRMEEDRERSKRVKEDIWAIDYKVNFNAEFERVWRSRDSVLSEVDLIVIKEENDIRAQAIRF
;
A
#
# COMPACT_ATOMS: atom_id res chain seq x y z
N MET A 1 31.55 10.04 39.11
CA MET A 1 30.96 8.92 38.34
C MET A 1 29.69 9.44 37.69
N PHE A 2 29.81 10.04 36.51
CA PHE A 2 28.68 10.66 35.82
C PHE A 2 27.77 9.55 35.29
N LYS A 3 26.55 9.43 35.83
CA LYS A 3 25.48 8.67 35.21
C LYS A 3 25.23 9.33 33.85
N SER A 4 25.52 8.65 32.73
CA SER A 4 25.04 9.14 31.45
C SER A 4 23.52 9.19 31.52
N SER A 5 22.93 10.31 31.14
CA SER A 5 21.47 10.51 31.11
C SER A 5 20.81 9.75 29.95
N GLY A 6 21.38 8.60 29.55
CA GLY A 6 20.90 7.75 28.46
C GLY A 6 20.00 6.66 29.00
N MET A 7 18.97 6.29 28.21
CA MET A 7 18.18 5.10 28.50
C MET A 7 19.09 3.88 28.54
N ASP A 8 18.86 2.98 29.48
CA ASP A 8 19.54 1.69 29.53
C ASP A 8 19.33 0.91 28.21
N PRO A 9 20.37 0.25 27.64
CA PRO A 9 20.24 -0.44 26.36
C PRO A 9 19.16 -1.52 26.34
N LEU A 10 19.04 -2.32 27.41
CA LEU A 10 18.03 -3.38 27.50
C LEU A 10 16.63 -2.78 27.56
N GLU A 11 16.46 -1.73 28.36
CA GLU A 11 15.18 -1.02 28.45
C GLU A 11 14.81 -0.36 27.11
N ALA A 12 15.76 0.29 26.44
CA ALA A 12 15.55 0.90 25.13
C ALA A 12 15.08 -0.14 24.10
N ARG A 13 15.73 -1.30 24.07
CA ARG A 13 15.37 -2.44 23.22
C ARG A 13 13.96 -2.95 23.49
N LEU A 14 13.63 -3.21 24.76
CA LEU A 14 12.31 -3.71 25.15
C LEU A 14 11.19 -2.72 24.80
N GLN A 15 11.43 -1.42 24.96
CA GLN A 15 10.48 -0.39 24.54
C GLN A 15 10.36 -0.32 23.02
N PHE A 16 11.48 -0.39 22.30
CA PHE A 16 11.50 -0.23 20.85
C PHE A 16 10.88 -1.41 20.11
N ILE A 17 11.13 -2.65 20.54
CA ILE A 17 10.48 -3.84 19.96
C ILE A 17 8.95 -3.72 20.05
N LYS A 18 8.41 -3.19 21.16
CA LYS A 18 6.97 -2.96 21.32
C LYS A 18 6.43 -1.92 20.34
N LEU A 19 7.24 -0.93 19.96
CA LEU A 19 6.87 0.06 18.93
C LEU A 19 6.89 -0.58 17.54
N VAL A 20 7.96 -1.29 17.19
CA VAL A 20 8.12 -1.93 15.87
C VAL A 20 7.03 -2.97 15.64
N ALA A 21 6.75 -3.83 16.64
CA ALA A 21 5.72 -4.87 16.56
C ALA A 21 4.28 -4.33 16.42
N ARG A 22 4.06 -3.03 16.65
CA ARG A 22 2.75 -2.36 16.54
C ARG A 22 2.66 -1.41 15.35
N LEU A 23 3.66 -1.42 14.47
CA LEU A 23 3.63 -0.61 13.25
C LEU A 23 2.41 -0.97 12.39
N ASN A 24 1.76 0.07 11.91
CA ASN A 24 0.61 0.00 11.02
C ASN A 24 0.77 1.06 9.91
N ALA A 25 -0.23 1.19 9.04
CA ALA A 25 -0.20 2.17 7.95
C ALA A 25 -0.19 3.64 8.40
N SER A 26 -0.24 3.95 9.71
CA SER A 26 -0.27 5.34 10.19
C SER A 26 1.07 6.06 10.13
N VAL A 27 1.06 7.31 9.68
CA VAL A 27 2.24 8.21 9.74
C VAL A 27 2.69 8.37 11.20
N ARG A 28 1.74 8.42 12.15
CA ARG A 28 2.04 8.56 13.57
C ARG A 28 2.83 7.38 14.12
N SER A 29 2.49 6.13 13.78
CA SER A 29 3.26 4.97 14.23
C SER A 29 4.68 4.99 13.67
N ASN A 30 4.84 5.38 12.40
CA ASN A 30 6.16 5.52 11.79
C ASN A 30 6.98 6.60 12.49
N GLN A 31 6.41 7.79 12.70
CA GLN A 31 7.06 8.91 13.37
C GLN A 31 7.48 8.57 14.81
N GLN A 32 6.66 7.82 15.55
CA GLN A 32 7.01 7.39 16.90
C GLN A 32 8.25 6.48 16.92
N ALA A 33 8.32 5.49 16.02
CA ALA A 33 9.48 4.62 15.89
C ALA A 33 10.73 5.41 15.47
N ILE A 34 10.62 6.25 14.44
CA ILE A 34 11.72 7.08 13.94
C ILE A 34 12.25 8.04 15.02
N SER A 35 11.34 8.75 15.71
CA SER A 35 11.73 9.67 16.78
C SER A 35 12.47 8.94 17.90
N PHE A 36 12.07 7.71 18.23
CA PHE A 36 12.75 6.90 19.22
C PHE A 36 14.18 6.52 18.76
N MET A 37 14.34 6.07 17.53
CA MET A 37 15.66 5.73 16.96
C MET A 37 16.62 6.92 16.93
N LEU A 38 16.11 8.10 16.59
CA LEU A 38 16.94 9.31 16.48
C LEU A 38 17.22 9.97 17.83
N LYS A 39 16.41 9.70 18.86
CA LYS A 39 16.57 10.26 20.20
C LYS A 39 17.80 9.71 20.94
N TYR A 40 18.23 8.49 20.64
CA TYR A 40 19.35 7.82 21.34
C TYR A 40 20.45 7.41 20.35
N PRO A 41 21.36 8.34 19.96
CA PRO A 41 22.41 8.10 18.97
C PRO A 41 23.33 6.92 19.29
N ASP A 42 23.64 6.71 20.57
CA ASP A 42 24.54 5.66 21.04
C ASP A 42 23.93 4.25 20.94
N LEU A 43 22.60 4.17 20.80
CA LEU A 43 21.86 2.90 20.76
C LEU A 43 21.38 2.53 19.34
N GLN A 44 21.69 3.34 18.32
CA GLN A 44 21.14 3.18 16.98
C GLN A 44 21.46 1.83 16.33
N ASP A 45 22.63 1.24 16.61
CA ASP A 45 23.01 -0.08 16.12
C ASP A 45 22.08 -1.18 16.67
N ASP A 46 21.81 -1.15 17.99
CA ASP A 46 20.95 -2.13 18.66
C ASP A 46 19.47 -1.93 18.28
N LEU A 47 19.02 -0.67 18.21
CA LEU A 47 17.67 -0.34 17.76
C LEU A 47 17.43 -0.76 16.30
N TYR A 48 18.38 -0.53 15.40
CA TYR A 48 18.28 -1.00 14.02
C TYR A 48 18.28 -2.54 13.95
N SER A 49 19.06 -3.21 14.81
CA SER A 49 19.03 -4.68 14.91
C SER A 49 17.64 -5.19 15.31
N CYS A 50 16.94 -4.51 16.22
CA CYS A 50 15.55 -4.83 16.57
C CYS A 50 14.59 -4.75 15.36
N VAL A 51 14.81 -3.81 14.43
CA VAL A 51 14.01 -3.71 13.21
C VAL A 51 14.19 -4.94 12.34
N LEU A 52 15.44 -5.38 12.14
CA LEU A 52 15.75 -6.57 11.35
C LEU A 52 15.23 -7.84 12.00
N GLU A 53 15.36 -7.97 13.32
CA GLU A 53 14.83 -9.10 14.08
C GLU A 53 13.31 -9.21 13.91
N GLU A 54 12.56 -8.10 13.98
CA GLU A 54 11.11 -8.14 13.79
C GLU A 54 10.72 -8.43 12.32
N LEU A 55 11.54 -8.03 11.34
CA LEU A 55 11.36 -8.44 9.93
C LEU A 55 11.57 -9.94 9.73
N GLU A 56 12.63 -10.49 10.30
CA GLU A 56 13.04 -11.89 10.14
C GLU A 56 12.13 -12.86 10.89
N LYS A 57 11.61 -12.43 12.05
CA LYS A 57 10.78 -13.24 12.94
C LYS A 57 9.67 -13.98 12.16
N PRO A 58 9.60 -15.33 12.28
CA PRO A 58 8.63 -16.14 11.52
C PRO A 58 7.17 -15.82 11.82
N THR A 59 6.88 -15.34 13.03
CA THR A 59 5.52 -14.98 13.46
C THR A 59 5.07 -13.60 12.97
N SER A 60 5.97 -12.81 12.39
CA SER A 60 5.63 -11.47 11.89
C SER A 60 4.74 -11.57 10.67
N SER A 61 3.59 -10.89 10.71
CA SER A 61 2.66 -10.90 9.59
C SER A 61 3.27 -10.21 8.37
N LEU A 62 2.87 -10.64 7.17
CA LEU A 62 3.32 -10.06 5.91
C LEU A 62 3.05 -8.55 5.83
N ASN A 63 1.94 -8.13 6.44
CA ASN A 63 1.52 -6.75 6.52
C ASN A 63 2.40 -5.93 7.48
N LEU A 64 2.76 -6.47 8.65
CA LEU A 64 3.72 -5.83 9.55
C LEU A 64 5.09 -5.64 8.88
N ARG A 65 5.57 -6.66 8.13
CA ARG A 65 6.82 -6.56 7.37
C ARG A 65 6.78 -5.43 6.36
N LEU A 66 5.66 -5.26 5.66
CA LEU A 66 5.47 -4.13 4.75
C LEU A 66 5.45 -2.79 5.48
N ASN A 67 4.79 -2.70 6.64
CA ASN A 67 4.79 -1.48 7.47
C ASN A 67 6.20 -1.12 7.96
N ILE A 68 7.05 -2.10 8.28
CA ILE A 68 8.45 -1.85 8.60
C ILE A 68 9.19 -1.25 7.39
N MET A 69 8.97 -1.76 6.18
CA MET A 69 9.55 -1.18 4.95
C MET A 69 9.15 0.29 4.77
N PHE A 70 7.87 0.62 4.98
CA PHE A 70 7.39 2.02 4.91
C PHE A 70 7.91 2.91 6.04
N MET A 71 8.12 2.35 7.24
CA MET A 71 8.76 3.08 8.33
C MET A 71 10.21 3.41 7.98
N LEU A 72 10.96 2.47 7.39
CA LEU A 72 12.33 2.71 6.91
C LEU A 72 12.36 3.72 5.76
N GLU A 73 11.36 3.73 4.88
CA GLU A 73 11.20 4.76 3.86
C GLU A 73 11.06 6.15 4.50
N SER A 74 10.17 6.24 5.50
CA SER A 74 9.92 7.45 6.27
C SER A 74 11.18 7.90 7.02
N LEU A 75 11.97 6.97 7.55
CA LEU A 75 13.26 7.24 8.20
C LEU A 75 14.24 7.86 7.21
N VAL A 76 14.39 7.28 6.02
CA VAL A 76 15.27 7.81 4.96
C VAL A 76 14.83 9.23 4.55
N ASN A 77 13.53 9.44 4.33
CA ASN A 77 13.02 10.78 4.03
C ASN A 77 13.30 11.77 5.16
N HIS A 78 13.15 11.35 6.42
CA HIS A 78 13.39 12.21 7.58
C HIS A 78 14.86 12.63 7.70
N VAL A 79 15.80 11.67 7.67
CA VAL A 79 17.23 11.98 7.83
C VAL A 79 17.78 12.79 6.65
N LEU A 80 17.26 12.56 5.44
CA LEU A 80 17.63 13.37 4.27
C LEU A 80 17.02 14.76 4.28
N GLY A 81 15.78 14.90 4.75
CA GLY A 81 15.15 16.21 4.95
C GLY A 81 15.90 17.05 6.00
N ALA A 82 16.36 16.41 7.08
CA ALA A 82 17.19 17.06 8.09
C ALA A 82 18.54 17.50 7.51
N LEU A 83 19.19 16.66 6.71
CA LEU A 83 20.44 17.00 6.00
C LEU A 83 20.25 18.16 5.01
N ALA A 84 19.17 18.13 4.22
CA ALA A 84 18.83 19.19 3.28
C ALA A 84 18.56 20.51 4.00
N SER A 85 17.88 20.48 5.15
CA SER A 85 17.64 21.68 5.96
C SER A 85 18.93 22.21 6.58
N ALA A 86 19.85 21.33 6.98
CA ALA A 86 21.14 21.71 7.53
C ALA A 86 22.07 22.35 6.48
N SER A 87 21.89 22.09 5.18
CA SER A 87 22.72 22.69 4.13
C SER A 87 22.47 24.21 3.98
N VAL A 88 21.29 24.68 4.37
CA VAL A 88 20.92 26.11 4.41
C VAL A 88 21.54 26.82 5.63
N SER A 89 21.95 26.06 6.65
CA SER A 89 22.52 26.61 7.88
C SER A 89 24.04 26.82 7.75
N ASN A 90 24.58 27.91 8.29
CA ASN A 90 26.03 28.21 8.27
C ASN A 90 26.90 27.32 9.19
N SER A 91 26.32 26.32 9.86
CA SER A 91 27.04 25.47 10.82
C SER A 91 27.55 24.19 10.17
N SER A 92 28.85 24.15 9.88
CA SER A 92 29.53 23.00 9.28
C SER A 92 29.48 21.74 10.16
N SER A 93 29.66 21.89 11.48
CA SER A 93 29.61 20.77 12.43
C SER A 93 28.21 20.16 12.54
N PHE A 94 27.16 20.99 12.51
CA PHE A 94 25.78 20.50 12.53
C PHE A 94 25.44 19.74 11.24
N ARG A 95 25.82 20.29 10.07
CA ARG A 95 25.68 19.62 8.78
C ARG A 95 26.42 18.27 8.77
N GLN A 96 27.65 18.23 9.27
CA GLN A 96 28.45 17.01 9.32
C GLN A 96 27.79 15.93 10.21
N GLY A 97 27.20 16.32 11.34
CA GLY A 97 26.44 15.42 12.19
C GLY A 97 25.22 14.81 11.46
N GLN A 98 24.42 15.64 10.79
CA GLN A 98 23.26 15.16 10.02
C GLN A 98 23.67 14.27 8.84
N GLN A 99 24.76 14.63 8.17
CA GLN A 99 25.31 13.82 7.08
C GLN A 99 25.74 12.44 7.59
N TYR A 100 26.46 12.37 8.70
CA TYR A 100 26.88 11.11 9.31
C TYR A 100 25.67 10.22 9.65
N VAL A 101 24.62 10.76 10.28
CA VAL A 101 23.41 10.00 10.62
C VAL A 101 22.72 9.48 9.36
N ALA A 102 22.53 10.32 8.34
CA ALA A 102 21.88 9.93 7.09
C ALA A 102 22.67 8.83 6.35
N GLU A 103 23.99 9.01 6.19
CA GLU A 103 24.86 8.03 5.54
C GLU A 103 24.86 6.70 6.28
N ARG A 104 24.86 6.72 7.62
CA ARG A 104 24.86 5.52 8.46
C ARG A 104 23.61 4.66 8.24
N TYR A 105 22.41 5.25 8.34
CA TYR A 105 21.16 4.51 8.13
C TYR A 105 21.01 4.02 6.69
N ILE A 106 21.35 4.86 5.71
CA ILE A 106 21.26 4.48 4.30
C ILE A 106 22.24 3.34 4.00
N LYS A 107 23.44 3.36 4.58
CA LYS A 107 24.40 2.26 4.43
C LYS A 107 23.87 0.95 5.01
N TRP A 108 23.25 0.98 6.19
CA TRP A 108 22.67 -0.23 6.79
C TRP A 108 21.49 -0.77 5.98
N ILE A 109 20.53 0.09 5.62
CA ILE A 109 19.37 -0.32 4.82
C ILE A 109 19.84 -0.97 3.52
N ASN A 110 20.79 -0.36 2.81
CA ASN A 110 21.30 -0.93 1.56
C ASN A 110 22.05 -2.25 1.75
N ARG A 111 22.82 -2.40 2.84
CA ARG A 111 23.52 -3.66 3.16
C ARG A 111 22.51 -4.81 3.31
N ASP A 112 21.43 -4.56 4.04
CA ASP A 112 20.46 -5.59 4.46
C ASP A 112 19.28 -5.74 3.49
N LEU A 113 19.16 -4.83 2.51
CA LEU A 113 18.07 -4.75 1.55
C LEU A 113 17.71 -6.08 0.88
N PRO A 114 18.66 -6.92 0.41
CA PRO A 114 18.32 -8.21 -0.19
C PRO A 114 17.60 -9.16 0.79
N ASN A 115 17.96 -9.14 2.07
CA ASN A 115 17.31 -9.97 3.09
C ASN A 115 15.95 -9.39 3.47
N MET A 116 15.87 -8.07 3.64
CA MET A 116 14.60 -7.37 3.90
C MET A 116 13.56 -7.68 2.82
N VAL A 117 13.96 -7.69 1.54
CA VAL A 117 13.09 -8.04 0.42
C VAL A 117 12.62 -9.50 0.50
N GLN A 118 13.50 -10.44 0.83
CA GLN A 118 13.11 -11.85 0.99
C GLN A 118 12.08 -12.04 2.12
N TYR A 119 12.19 -11.28 3.20
CA TYR A 119 11.23 -11.31 4.29
C TYR A 119 9.90 -10.64 3.93
N ALA A 120 9.95 -9.47 3.27
CA ALA A 120 8.77 -8.71 2.88
C ALA A 120 8.01 -9.32 1.70
N VAL A 121 8.69 -10.06 0.82
CA VAL A 121 8.13 -10.74 -0.36
C VAL A 121 8.60 -12.21 -0.36
N PRO A 122 8.04 -13.04 0.54
CA PRO A 122 8.38 -14.46 0.59
C PRO A 122 8.01 -15.17 -0.72
N GLU A 123 8.62 -16.33 -0.94
CA GLU A 123 8.53 -17.17 -2.16
C GLU A 123 7.19 -17.92 -2.24
N THR A 124 6.11 -17.22 -1.91
CA THR A 124 4.75 -17.75 -1.79
C THR A 124 3.80 -16.87 -2.59
N TYR A 125 2.68 -17.44 -3.02
CA TYR A 125 1.65 -16.68 -3.74
C TYR A 125 1.15 -15.48 -2.92
N VAL A 126 0.94 -15.69 -1.61
CA VAL A 126 0.55 -14.63 -0.67
C VAL A 126 1.61 -13.53 -0.58
N GLY A 127 2.90 -13.85 -0.66
CA GLY A 127 3.99 -12.87 -0.68
C GLY A 127 3.88 -11.84 -1.80
N MET A 128 3.27 -12.21 -2.94
CA MET A 128 3.17 -11.34 -4.12
C MET A 128 2.31 -10.10 -3.89
N VAL A 129 1.44 -10.09 -2.87
CA VAL A 129 0.66 -8.90 -2.52
C VAL A 129 1.53 -7.70 -2.09
N ASN A 130 2.79 -7.95 -1.73
CA ASN A 130 3.77 -6.93 -1.36
C ASN A 130 4.73 -6.56 -2.51
N LEU A 131 4.64 -7.22 -3.67
CA LEU A 131 5.60 -7.07 -4.77
C LEU A 131 5.73 -5.60 -5.22
N GLU A 132 4.62 -4.98 -5.63
CA GLU A 132 4.65 -3.60 -6.15
C GLU A 132 4.95 -2.52 -5.10
N PRO A 133 4.37 -2.60 -3.87
CA PRO A 133 4.80 -1.73 -2.78
C PRO A 133 6.32 -1.76 -2.54
N VAL A 134 6.93 -2.95 -2.57
CA VAL A 134 8.39 -3.09 -2.37
C VAL A 134 9.18 -2.58 -3.58
N ARG A 135 8.69 -2.74 -4.81
CA ARG A 135 9.31 -2.11 -6.01
C ARG A 135 9.32 -0.60 -5.95
N THR A 136 8.23 -0.01 -5.46
CA THR A 136 8.13 1.44 -5.24
C THR A 136 9.15 1.91 -4.22
N PHE A 137 9.29 1.18 -3.10
CA PHE A 137 10.30 1.43 -2.08
C PHE A 137 11.74 1.37 -2.64
N LEU A 138 12.07 0.36 -3.45
CA LEU A 138 13.38 0.25 -4.09
C LEU A 138 13.68 1.42 -5.04
N SER A 139 12.67 1.85 -5.80
CA SER A 139 12.80 2.99 -6.72
C SER A 139 13.02 4.30 -5.98
N LEU A 140 12.38 4.47 -4.83
CA LEU A 140 12.64 5.60 -3.93
C LEU A 140 14.08 5.57 -3.39
N LEU A 141 14.53 4.44 -2.86
CA LEU A 141 15.90 4.33 -2.33
C LEU A 141 16.95 4.66 -3.38
N GLU A 142 16.77 4.19 -4.62
CA GLU A 142 17.67 4.48 -5.73
C GLU A 142 17.72 5.99 -6.05
N ALA A 143 16.56 6.65 -6.09
CA ALA A 143 16.48 8.10 -6.30
C ALA A 143 17.14 8.89 -5.16
N LYS A 144 16.91 8.48 -3.90
CA LYS A 144 17.48 9.13 -2.71
C LYS A 144 18.98 8.89 -2.54
N GLN A 145 19.50 7.77 -3.03
CA GLN A 145 20.95 7.51 -3.01
C GLN A 145 21.71 8.49 -3.90
N LYS A 146 21.14 8.87 -5.06
CA LYS A 146 21.70 9.90 -5.94
C LYS A 146 21.82 11.25 -5.22
N PHE A 147 20.83 11.59 -4.37
CA PHE A 147 20.85 12.80 -3.55
C PHE A 147 22.02 12.80 -2.56
N VAL A 148 22.23 11.73 -1.79
CA VAL A 148 23.36 11.64 -0.83
C VAL A 148 24.71 11.79 -1.54
N ALA A 149 24.87 11.12 -2.69
CA ALA A 149 26.09 11.22 -3.48
C ALA A 149 26.37 12.66 -3.95
N SER A 150 25.33 13.44 -4.25
CA SER A 150 25.46 14.86 -4.63
C SER A 150 25.77 15.78 -3.44
N CYS A 151 25.38 15.41 -2.21
CA CYS A 151 25.67 16.20 -1.01
C CYS A 151 27.09 15.96 -0.45
N GLY A 152 27.74 14.84 -0.81
CA GLY A 152 28.97 14.33 -0.19
C GLY A 152 30.26 14.55 -0.99
N GLN A 153 30.34 15.54 -1.89
CA GLN A 153 31.47 15.69 -2.82
C GLN A 153 32.82 16.13 -2.21
N ASP A 154 32.93 16.26 -0.89
CA ASP A 154 34.19 16.46 -0.18
C ASP A 154 34.53 15.25 0.69
N ARG A 155 35.06 14.18 0.09
CA ARG A 155 36.14 13.29 0.61
C ARG A 155 36.14 11.91 -0.05
N ILE A 156 37.20 11.67 -0.83
CA ILE A 156 38.01 10.45 -0.97
C ILE A 156 37.24 9.11 -1.08
N ASP A 157 37.13 8.59 -2.30
CA ASP A 157 37.70 7.27 -2.63
C ASP A 157 37.79 7.08 -4.16
N SER A 158 39.02 6.96 -4.63
CA SER A 158 39.39 6.45 -5.94
C SER A 158 39.18 4.93 -5.97
N GLY A 159 38.25 4.44 -6.79
CA GLY A 159 38.06 3.00 -6.93
C GLY A 159 37.23 2.60 -8.15
N GLY A 160 37.93 2.35 -9.26
CA GLY A 160 37.60 1.35 -10.31
C GLY A 160 36.27 1.42 -11.09
N PRO A 161 36.18 0.75 -12.25
CA PRO A 161 34.97 0.71 -13.09
C PRO A 161 33.86 -0.23 -12.56
N GLY A 162 33.85 -0.54 -11.26
CA GLY A 162 32.78 -1.30 -10.60
C GLY A 162 31.79 -0.32 -9.95
N GLY A 163 30.50 -0.43 -10.26
CA GLY A 163 29.47 0.43 -9.66
C GLY A 163 29.54 0.44 -8.12
N LYS A 164 29.16 1.57 -7.50
CA LYS A 164 29.22 1.74 -6.03
C LYS A 164 28.56 0.54 -5.32
N PRO A 165 29.16 -0.05 -4.26
CA PRO A 165 28.66 -1.27 -3.59
C PRO A 165 27.18 -1.21 -3.19
N THR A 166 26.71 -0.02 -2.85
CA THR A 166 25.32 0.29 -2.49
C THR A 166 24.34 0.10 -3.66
N THR A 167 24.72 0.51 -4.88
CA THR A 167 23.91 0.33 -6.09
C THR A 167 23.79 -1.14 -6.48
N GLN A 168 24.84 -1.93 -6.21
CA GLN A 168 24.83 -3.38 -6.43
C GLN A 168 23.80 -4.10 -5.55
N LYS A 169 23.58 -3.63 -4.31
CA LYS A 169 22.59 -4.23 -3.40
C LYS A 169 21.15 -3.95 -3.80
N ILE A 170 20.86 -2.75 -4.31
CA ILE A 170 19.53 -2.43 -4.86
C ILE A 170 19.26 -3.28 -6.10
N LEU A 171 20.26 -3.44 -6.98
CA LEU A 171 20.14 -4.31 -8.16
C LEU A 171 19.88 -5.77 -7.75
N GLN A 172 20.63 -6.28 -6.76
CA GLN A 172 20.41 -7.61 -6.20
C GLN A 172 18.98 -7.77 -5.66
N ALA A 173 18.47 -6.77 -4.93
CA ALA A 173 17.11 -6.77 -4.40
C ALA A 173 16.03 -6.77 -5.51
N ARG A 174 16.24 -6.00 -6.59
CA ARG A 174 15.35 -6.01 -7.77
C ARG A 174 15.34 -7.39 -8.45
N GLU A 175 16.52 -7.97 -8.66
CA GLU A 175 16.65 -9.29 -9.27
C GLU A 175 15.92 -10.37 -8.44
N ILE A 176 15.99 -10.30 -7.10
CA ILE A 176 15.21 -11.18 -6.23
C ILE A 176 13.70 -11.04 -6.51
N LEU A 177 13.17 -9.82 -6.61
CA LEU A 177 11.75 -9.61 -6.91
C LEU A 177 11.35 -10.14 -8.29
N ASP A 178 12.19 -9.93 -9.30
CA ASP A 178 11.92 -10.38 -10.67
C ASP A 178 11.95 -11.91 -10.77
N GLN A 179 12.88 -12.56 -10.07
CA GLN A 179 12.93 -14.02 -9.95
C GLN A 179 11.68 -14.54 -9.22
N ARG A 180 11.25 -13.88 -8.14
CA ARG A 180 10.06 -14.26 -7.38
C ARG A 180 8.80 -14.19 -8.24
N GLU A 181 8.63 -13.08 -8.97
CA GLU A 181 7.49 -12.91 -9.89
C GLU A 181 7.48 -13.99 -10.98
N LYS A 182 8.64 -14.29 -11.58
CA LYS A 182 8.78 -15.35 -12.59
C LYS A 182 8.44 -16.73 -12.02
N THR A 183 9.00 -17.09 -10.87
CA THR A 183 8.77 -18.39 -10.21
C THR A 183 7.30 -18.58 -9.87
N VAL A 184 6.62 -17.56 -9.33
CA VAL A 184 5.20 -17.67 -9.01
C VAL A 184 4.34 -17.77 -10.27
N LYS A 185 4.63 -16.99 -11.33
CA LYS A 185 3.92 -17.12 -12.62
C LYS A 185 4.08 -18.51 -13.24
N LEU A 186 5.30 -19.05 -13.26
CA LEU A 186 5.57 -20.40 -13.74
C LEU A 186 4.82 -21.47 -12.93
N ASN A 187 4.72 -21.31 -11.61
CA ASN A 187 3.97 -22.26 -10.78
C ASN A 187 2.46 -22.23 -11.07
N ILE A 188 1.92 -21.06 -11.42
CA ILE A 188 0.52 -20.90 -11.84
C ILE A 188 0.30 -21.55 -13.22
N ASP A 189 1.17 -21.26 -14.18
CA ASP A 189 1.03 -21.73 -15.57
C ASP A 189 1.25 -23.24 -15.72
N ASN A 190 2.14 -23.83 -14.92
CA ASN A 190 2.43 -25.27 -14.97
C ASN A 190 1.42 -26.14 -14.22
N GLY A 191 0.39 -25.54 -13.60
CA GLY A 191 -0.63 -26.29 -12.85
C GLY A 191 -0.06 -27.18 -11.74
N VAL A 192 1.17 -26.91 -11.27
CA VAL A 192 1.80 -27.69 -10.21
C VAL A 192 1.00 -27.44 -8.93
N PRO A 193 0.28 -28.44 -8.41
CA PRO A 193 -0.48 -28.25 -7.19
C PRO A 193 0.55 -28.20 -6.06
N ASN A 194 0.81 -27.00 -5.55
CA ASN A 194 1.28 -26.89 -4.17
C ASN A 194 0.12 -27.36 -3.29
N SER A 195 0.03 -28.68 -3.06
CA SER A 195 -0.95 -29.38 -2.24
C SER A 195 -2.41 -28.91 -2.43
N GLU A 196 -3.13 -29.62 -3.31
CA GLU A 196 -4.60 -29.72 -3.42
C GLU A 196 -5.42 -28.46 -3.08
N THR A 197 -5.84 -27.73 -4.12
CA THR A 197 -6.95 -26.79 -4.03
C THR A 197 -7.98 -27.13 -5.12
N SER A 198 -8.85 -28.10 -4.83
CA SER A 198 -10.16 -28.15 -5.47
C SER A 198 -11.01 -27.04 -4.86
N LEU A 199 -11.06 -25.89 -5.53
CA LEU A 199 -12.03 -24.83 -5.22
C LEU A 199 -13.42 -25.34 -5.57
N THR A 200 -14.16 -25.81 -4.57
CA THR A 200 -15.63 -25.84 -4.64
C THR A 200 -16.11 -24.42 -4.41
N THR A 201 -16.46 -23.74 -5.50
CA THR A 201 -17.21 -22.48 -5.49
C THR A 201 -18.52 -22.70 -4.73
N THR A 202 -18.54 -22.34 -3.45
CA THR A 202 -19.78 -22.23 -2.69
C THR A 202 -20.33 -20.83 -2.97
N THR A 203 -21.28 -20.75 -3.89
CA THR A 203 -22.08 -19.56 -4.15
C THR A 203 -22.92 -19.28 -2.91
N VAL A 204 -22.47 -18.37 -2.05
CA VAL A 204 -23.31 -17.82 -0.98
C VAL A 204 -24.26 -16.81 -1.62
N VAL A 205 -25.47 -17.27 -1.95
CA VAL A 205 -26.59 -16.39 -2.28
C VAL A 205 -26.98 -15.69 -0.98
N VAL A 206 -26.48 -14.47 -0.76
CA VAL A 206 -27.01 -13.59 0.27
C VAL A 206 -28.37 -13.10 -0.24
N SER A 207 -29.43 -13.67 0.33
CA SER A 207 -30.79 -13.17 0.15
C SER A 207 -30.90 -11.81 0.83
N ASN A 208 -31.21 -10.75 0.08
CA ASN A 208 -31.54 -9.45 0.65
C ASN A 208 -32.77 -9.58 1.56
N PRO A 209 -32.71 -9.17 2.85
CA PRO A 209 -33.91 -9.00 3.63
C PRO A 209 -34.64 -7.74 3.14
N THR A 210 -35.87 -7.96 2.70
CA THR A 210 -36.86 -6.96 2.31
C THR A 210 -37.10 -6.03 3.50
N LEU A 211 -36.65 -4.78 3.41
CA LEU A 211 -36.97 -3.75 4.40
C LEU A 211 -38.24 -3.01 3.97
N SER A 212 -39.30 -3.38 4.67
CA SER A 212 -40.66 -2.86 4.68
C SER A 212 -40.74 -1.36 4.95
N LYS A 213 -41.62 -0.72 4.17
CA LYS A 213 -42.24 0.60 4.41
C LYS A 213 -42.72 0.75 5.86
N THR A 214 -42.31 1.83 6.53
CA THR A 214 -43.05 2.51 7.60
C THR A 214 -42.77 4.02 7.47
N MET A 215 -43.75 4.79 6.98
CA MET A 215 -44.54 5.79 7.73
C MET A 215 -43.72 6.81 8.52
N ILE A 216 -43.57 8.02 7.97
CA ILE A 216 -43.40 9.26 8.73
C ILE A 216 -44.48 10.23 8.25
N ASP A 217 -45.26 10.69 9.22
CA ASP A 217 -46.39 11.60 9.09
C ASP A 217 -46.00 13.02 8.69
N GLN A 218 -47.01 13.68 8.13
CA GLN A 218 -47.07 15.03 7.57
C GLN A 218 -47.10 16.13 8.65
N GLN A 219 -46.41 17.24 8.40
CA GLN A 219 -46.86 18.65 8.50
C GLN A 219 -45.90 19.46 7.60
N GLY A 220 -46.24 20.37 6.69
CA GLY A 220 -47.46 21.05 6.24
C GLY A 220 -47.01 22.29 5.45
N LEU A 221 -47.85 22.77 4.52
CA LEU A 221 -47.73 23.94 3.61
C LEU A 221 -46.76 23.83 2.41
N ASP A 222 -47.09 24.24 1.19
CA ASP A 222 -48.38 24.51 0.53
C ASP A 222 -48.14 24.44 -1.00
N VAL A 223 -48.96 23.62 -1.63
CA VAL A 223 -49.63 23.74 -2.94
C VAL A 223 -49.31 24.97 -3.79
N LEU A 224 -48.78 24.77 -5.01
CA LEU A 224 -49.48 25.20 -6.24
C LEU A 224 -49.24 24.23 -7.40
N ASN A 225 -50.36 23.67 -7.84
CA ASN A 225 -50.59 22.77 -8.95
C ASN A 225 -50.51 23.51 -10.30
N ILE A 226 -50.01 22.86 -11.36
CA ILE A 226 -50.59 22.79 -12.72
C ILE A 226 -49.67 21.93 -13.62
N GLN A 227 -50.27 20.89 -14.19
CA GLN A 227 -49.87 20.10 -15.39
C GLN A 227 -51.00 20.30 -16.44
N PRO A 228 -50.94 19.86 -17.74
CA PRO A 228 -49.97 18.99 -18.43
C PRO A 228 -49.60 19.30 -19.93
N LYS A 229 -48.50 18.69 -20.44
CA LYS A 229 -48.18 18.14 -21.82
C LYS A 229 -48.35 18.99 -23.11
N PRO A 230 -47.87 18.54 -24.33
CA PRO A 230 -46.91 17.49 -24.76
C PRO A 230 -45.71 18.08 -25.58
N GLU A 231 -44.66 17.41 -26.04
CA GLU A 231 -44.52 16.23 -26.93
C GLU A 231 -43.01 15.90 -27.16
N LYS A 232 -42.77 14.75 -27.81
CA LYS A 232 -41.55 13.93 -28.00
C LYS A 232 -40.36 14.59 -28.73
N THR A 233 -39.14 14.12 -28.46
CA THR A 233 -38.26 13.41 -29.43
C THR A 233 -36.99 12.85 -28.75
N ASP A 234 -36.49 11.77 -29.35
CA ASP A 234 -35.62 10.71 -28.84
C ASP A 234 -34.11 11.00 -28.68
N GLU A 235 -33.50 10.23 -27.78
CA GLU A 235 -32.15 9.63 -27.80
C GLU A 235 -30.90 10.43 -28.23
N LYS A 236 -29.98 10.65 -27.28
CA LYS A 236 -28.72 9.87 -27.12
C LYS A 236 -27.87 10.45 -25.98
N ILE A 237 -27.76 9.69 -24.88
CA ILE A 237 -26.82 9.98 -23.79
C ILE A 237 -25.53 9.24 -24.11
N SER A 238 -24.47 9.99 -24.38
CA SER A 238 -23.09 9.50 -24.51
C SER A 238 -22.41 9.67 -23.15
N GLU A 239 -22.46 8.62 -22.33
CA GLU A 239 -21.68 8.55 -21.09
C GLU A 239 -20.19 8.35 -21.41
N THR A 240 -19.35 9.25 -20.91
CA THR A 240 -17.90 9.16 -20.94
C THR A 240 -17.41 8.18 -19.87
N PRO A 241 -16.54 7.20 -20.19
CA PRO A 241 -16.11 6.21 -19.20
C PRO A 241 -15.03 6.76 -18.27
N ILE A 242 -15.31 6.68 -16.97
CA ILE A 242 -14.34 6.82 -15.88
C ILE A 242 -13.37 5.62 -15.97
N ILE A 243 -12.12 5.88 -16.33
CA ILE A 243 -11.04 4.88 -16.30
C ILE A 243 -10.64 4.66 -14.84
N THR A 244 -11.22 3.64 -14.21
CA THR A 244 -10.67 3.04 -12.98
C THR A 244 -9.90 1.80 -13.39
N THR A 245 -8.58 1.90 -13.50
CA THR A 245 -7.71 0.75 -13.78
C THR A 245 -7.67 -0.17 -12.57
N THR A 246 -8.57 -1.13 -12.53
CA THR A 246 -8.44 -2.33 -11.69
C THR A 246 -7.85 -3.41 -12.60
N ASN A 247 -6.57 -3.71 -12.46
CA ASN A 247 -5.96 -4.85 -13.14
C ASN A 247 -6.44 -6.14 -12.45
N ILE A 248 -7.62 -6.62 -12.87
CA ILE A 248 -8.06 -7.99 -12.63
C ILE A 248 -7.43 -8.83 -13.73
N ILE A 249 -6.50 -9.71 -13.35
CA ILE A 249 -6.04 -10.78 -14.23
C ILE A 249 -7.26 -11.65 -14.53
N THR A 250 -7.84 -11.48 -15.70
CA THR A 250 -8.92 -12.32 -16.22
C THR A 250 -8.32 -13.09 -17.38
N SER A 251 -8.19 -14.41 -17.24
CA SER A 251 -7.88 -15.28 -18.37
C SER A 251 -9.18 -15.53 -19.15
N ASN A 252 -9.12 -15.15 -20.43
CA ASN A 252 -10.22 -15.25 -21.36
C ASN A 252 -10.31 -16.71 -21.81
N THR A 253 -11.42 -17.39 -21.53
CA THR A 253 -11.80 -18.56 -22.33
C THR A 253 -13.28 -18.47 -22.67
N THR A 254 -13.53 -18.05 -23.91
CA THR A 254 -14.82 -18.06 -24.57
C THR A 254 -15.37 -19.47 -24.60
N THR A 255 -16.40 -19.76 -23.81
CA THR A 255 -17.36 -20.82 -24.16
C THR A 255 -18.79 -20.33 -23.92
N ASN A 256 -19.59 -20.66 -24.93
CA ASN A 256 -20.93 -20.20 -25.24
C ASN A 256 -21.95 -20.63 -24.16
N ILE A 257 -22.68 -19.67 -23.59
CA ILE A 257 -23.73 -19.95 -22.61
C ILE A 257 -25.03 -20.22 -23.37
N ASN A 258 -25.28 -21.49 -23.67
CA ASN A 258 -26.63 -21.97 -23.99
C ASN A 258 -27.33 -22.42 -22.69
N THR A 259 -28.53 -21.91 -22.49
CA THR A 259 -29.50 -22.27 -21.44
C THR A 259 -29.81 -23.78 -21.40
N PRO A 260 -30.06 -24.39 -20.22
CA PRO A 260 -30.86 -25.61 -20.12
C PRO A 260 -32.16 -25.32 -19.35
N THR A 261 -33.35 -25.38 -19.97
CA THR A 261 -34.22 -26.57 -20.15
C THR A 261 -34.13 -27.61 -19.03
N VAL A 262 -35.23 -27.73 -18.28
CA VAL A 262 -35.52 -28.68 -17.21
C VAL A 262 -35.75 -30.09 -17.79
N ILE A 263 -34.87 -31.07 -17.51
CA ILE A 263 -35.18 -32.52 -17.68
C ILE A 263 -34.37 -33.38 -16.68
N GLY A 264 -35.08 -34.14 -15.84
CA GLY A 264 -34.78 -35.54 -15.46
C GLY A 264 -33.64 -35.85 -14.48
N VAL A 265 -34.01 -36.25 -13.25
CA VAL A 265 -33.15 -36.95 -12.28
C VAL A 265 -32.99 -38.43 -12.68
N PRO A 266 -31.77 -39.01 -12.72
CA PRO A 266 -31.60 -40.44 -12.53
C PRO A 266 -31.09 -40.75 -11.12
N GLN A 267 -31.82 -41.62 -10.45
CA GLN A 267 -31.47 -42.29 -9.19
C GLN A 267 -30.22 -43.16 -9.38
N PHE A 268 -29.22 -43.03 -8.50
CA PHE A 268 -28.23 -44.07 -8.27
C PHE A 268 -28.23 -44.45 -6.79
N SER A 269 -28.68 -45.67 -6.50
CA SER A 269 -28.68 -46.32 -5.20
C SER A 269 -27.27 -46.75 -4.82
N PHE A 270 -26.75 -46.26 -3.70
CA PHE A 270 -25.55 -46.82 -3.07
C PHE A 270 -25.95 -47.84 -2.00
N ASN A 271 -25.44 -49.07 -2.15
CA ASN A 271 -25.54 -50.14 -1.15
C ASN A 271 -24.77 -49.73 0.11
N ALA A 272 -25.46 -49.67 1.23
CA ALA A 272 -24.88 -49.55 2.55
C ALA A 272 -24.45 -50.95 3.01
N ASP A 273 -23.15 -51.25 2.93
CA ASP A 273 -22.47 -52.21 3.81
C ASP A 273 -20.97 -52.26 3.48
N GLN A 274 -20.24 -51.21 3.86
CA GLN A 274 -18.81 -51.30 4.23
C GLN A 274 -18.50 -50.22 5.27
N LEU A 275 -18.81 -50.51 6.53
CA LEU A 275 -18.38 -49.76 7.70
C LEU A 275 -17.09 -50.40 8.24
N ALA A 276 -15.93 -49.76 8.08
CA ALA A 276 -14.83 -49.86 9.05
C ALA A 276 -13.75 -48.78 8.80
N SER A 277 -13.40 -48.06 9.88
CA SER A 277 -12.39 -46.98 10.00
C SER A 277 -12.84 -45.55 9.69
N ARG A 278 -13.71 -45.04 10.58
CA ARG A 278 -13.98 -43.60 10.75
C ARG A 278 -13.08 -43.09 11.88
N PRO A 279 -12.23 -42.06 11.70
CA PRO A 279 -11.65 -41.38 12.85
C PRO A 279 -12.74 -40.55 13.53
N SER A 280 -12.96 -40.87 14.80
CA SER A 280 -14.00 -40.30 15.66
C SER A 280 -13.39 -39.29 16.62
N THR A 281 -13.13 -38.06 16.18
CA THR A 281 -13.18 -36.85 17.04
C THR A 281 -13.31 -35.58 16.18
N PRO A 282 -14.05 -34.53 16.62
CA PRO A 282 -14.06 -33.21 15.97
C PRO A 282 -12.72 -32.44 16.08
N SER A 283 -11.70 -33.03 16.68
CA SER A 283 -10.45 -32.36 17.08
C SER A 283 -9.29 -32.61 16.13
N GLU A 284 -9.34 -33.65 15.29
CA GLU A 284 -8.25 -33.98 14.34
C GLU A 284 -8.39 -33.31 12.96
N ILE A 285 -9.58 -32.80 12.60
CA ILE A 285 -9.81 -32.13 11.31
C ILE A 285 -9.22 -30.70 11.29
N LYS A 286 -8.89 -30.12 12.46
CA LYS A 286 -8.32 -28.76 12.54
C LYS A 286 -6.83 -28.67 12.15
N ASN A 287 -6.15 -29.80 11.96
CA ASN A 287 -4.71 -29.82 11.69
C ASN A 287 -4.33 -30.03 10.21
N LEU A 288 -5.29 -30.00 9.29
CA LEU A 288 -5.05 -29.96 7.84
C LEU A 288 -5.33 -28.57 7.23
N ILE A 289 -5.32 -27.52 8.06
CA ILE A 289 -5.51 -26.14 7.61
C ILE A 289 -4.20 -25.67 6.99
N ILE A 290 -4.19 -25.76 5.66
CA ILE A 290 -3.34 -25.09 4.68
C ILE A 290 -2.54 -23.91 5.28
N PRO A 291 -1.22 -24.05 5.51
CA PRO A 291 -0.34 -22.96 5.96
C PRO A 291 -0.14 -21.85 4.91
N SER A 292 -0.81 -21.89 3.76
CA SER A 292 -0.54 -21.05 2.58
C SER A 292 -1.56 -19.95 2.31
N ALA A 293 -2.65 -19.84 3.08
CA ALA A 293 -3.70 -18.84 2.87
C ALA A 293 -3.75 -17.83 4.04
N LEU A 294 -3.88 -16.54 3.72
CA LEU A 294 -4.14 -15.51 4.72
C LEU A 294 -5.50 -15.73 5.38
N THR A 295 -5.56 -15.52 6.69
CA THR A 295 -6.85 -15.50 7.41
C THR A 295 -7.71 -14.31 6.95
N ALA A 296 -9.03 -14.42 7.08
CA ALA A 296 -9.94 -13.33 6.73
C ALA A 296 -9.62 -12.04 7.50
N GLU A 297 -9.23 -12.14 8.76
CA GLU A 297 -8.81 -10.99 9.57
C GLU A 297 -7.57 -10.30 8.99
N GLN A 298 -6.56 -11.07 8.59
CA GLN A 298 -5.34 -10.54 7.95
C GLN A 298 -5.65 -9.86 6.61
N ILE A 299 -6.58 -10.41 5.82
CA ILE A 299 -7.02 -9.82 4.55
C ILE A 299 -7.73 -8.49 4.81
N LEU A 300 -8.69 -8.46 5.74
CA LEU A 300 -9.42 -7.24 6.09
C LEU A 300 -8.48 -6.15 6.64
N GLN A 301 -7.55 -6.53 7.51
CA GLN A 301 -6.52 -5.62 8.01
C GLN A 301 -5.69 -5.05 6.86
N ARG A 302 -5.24 -5.90 5.93
CA ARG A 302 -4.45 -5.49 4.75
C ARG A 302 -5.23 -4.51 3.88
N MET A 303 -6.52 -4.77 3.63
CA MET A 303 -7.40 -3.91 2.85
C MET A 303 -7.59 -2.54 3.51
N GLU A 304 -7.81 -2.52 4.83
CA GLU A 304 -7.98 -1.27 5.58
C GLU A 304 -6.68 -0.45 5.55
N GLU A 305 -5.53 -1.11 5.70
CA GLU A 305 -4.25 -0.43 5.63
C GLU A 305 -3.94 0.12 4.22
N ASP A 306 -4.31 -0.58 3.14
CA ASP A 306 -4.20 -0.01 1.79
C ASP A 306 -5.16 1.14 1.56
N ARG A 307 -6.38 1.06 2.09
CA ARG A 307 -7.33 2.17 2.06
C ARG A 307 -6.75 3.39 2.75
N GLU A 308 -6.16 3.21 3.94
CA GLU A 308 -5.56 4.29 4.71
C GLU A 308 -4.33 4.87 3.99
N ARG A 309 -3.47 4.04 3.39
CA ARG A 309 -2.33 4.52 2.58
C ARG A 309 -2.80 5.33 1.36
N SER A 310 -3.78 4.80 0.63
CA SER A 310 -4.33 5.46 -0.56
C SER A 310 -4.99 6.79 -0.23
N LYS A 311 -5.73 6.82 0.90
CA LYS A 311 -6.32 8.04 1.43
C LYS A 311 -5.25 9.09 1.71
N ARG A 312 -4.16 8.73 2.38
CA ARG A 312 -3.04 9.65 2.70
C ARG A 312 -2.35 10.20 1.46
N VAL A 313 -2.10 9.35 0.46
CA VAL A 313 -1.52 9.81 -0.80
C VAL A 313 -2.43 10.88 -1.42
N LYS A 314 -3.75 10.66 -1.43
CA LYS A 314 -4.72 11.65 -1.96
C LYS A 314 -4.82 12.92 -1.12
N GLU A 315 -4.64 12.83 0.20
CA GLU A 315 -4.57 13.98 1.09
C GLU A 315 -3.33 14.85 0.84
N ASP A 316 -2.23 14.28 0.34
CA ASP A 316 -1.00 15.02 0.05
C ASP A 316 -0.95 15.56 -1.39
N ILE A 317 -1.66 14.93 -2.35
CA ILE A 317 -1.62 15.32 -3.77
C ILE A 317 -1.89 16.81 -3.97
N TRP A 318 -2.84 17.41 -3.26
CA TRP A 318 -3.21 18.82 -3.48
C TRP A 318 -2.30 19.81 -2.75
N ALA A 319 -1.40 19.36 -1.88
CA ALA A 319 -0.50 20.24 -1.15
C ALA A 319 0.51 20.93 -2.08
N ILE A 320 0.85 22.17 -1.77
CA ILE A 320 1.84 22.98 -2.50
C ILE A 320 2.89 23.46 -1.51
N ASP A 321 4.17 23.17 -1.80
CA ASP A 321 5.28 23.63 -0.97
C ASP A 321 5.83 24.97 -1.45
N TYR A 322 5.28 26.05 -0.89
CA TYR A 322 5.72 27.42 -1.16
C TYR A 322 7.10 27.75 -0.58
N LYS A 323 7.70 26.88 0.25
CA LYS A 323 9.04 27.14 0.83
C LYS A 323 10.15 26.97 -0.20
N VAL A 324 9.93 26.11 -1.20
CA VAL A 324 10.92 25.83 -2.26
C VAL A 324 10.85 26.87 -3.36
N ASN A 325 9.65 27.31 -3.73
CA ASN A 325 9.44 28.30 -4.78
C ASN A 325 8.13 29.06 -4.53
N PHE A 326 8.18 30.40 -4.53
CA PHE A 326 6.99 31.23 -4.41
C PHE A 326 6.00 31.03 -5.57
N ASN A 327 6.52 30.72 -6.76
CA ASN A 327 5.72 30.41 -7.96
C ASN A 327 5.36 28.92 -8.09
N ALA A 328 5.55 28.09 -7.05
CA ALA A 328 5.32 26.65 -7.10
C ALA A 328 3.91 26.29 -7.59
N GLU A 329 2.89 27.03 -7.13
CA GLU A 329 1.50 26.82 -7.54
C GLU A 329 1.31 27.09 -9.04
N PHE A 330 1.73 28.26 -9.52
CA PHE A 330 1.63 28.63 -10.93
C PHE A 330 2.33 27.60 -11.81
N GLU A 331 3.57 27.25 -11.48
CA GLU A 331 4.40 26.30 -12.20
C GLU A 331 3.81 24.89 -12.25
N ARG A 332 3.13 24.48 -11.16
CA ARG A 332 2.42 23.21 -11.09
C ARG A 332 1.19 23.23 -12.00
N VAL A 333 0.36 24.27 -11.88
CA VAL A 333 -0.86 24.41 -12.70
C VAL A 333 -0.49 24.50 -14.18
N TRP A 334 0.54 25.29 -14.52
CA TRP A 334 1.03 25.43 -15.89
C TRP A 334 1.50 24.11 -16.50
N ARG A 335 2.25 23.30 -15.73
CA ARG A 335 2.67 21.96 -16.18
C ARG A 335 1.55 20.93 -16.23
N SER A 336 0.54 21.06 -15.36
CA SER A 336 -0.58 20.12 -15.29
C SER A 336 -1.64 20.39 -16.36
N ARG A 337 -1.54 21.52 -17.06
CA ARG A 337 -2.55 21.97 -18.01
C ARG A 337 -2.33 21.30 -19.36
N ASP A 338 -2.72 20.04 -19.44
CA ASP A 338 -2.66 19.26 -20.67
C ASP A 338 -3.89 19.42 -21.57
N SER A 339 -4.98 20.03 -21.07
CA SER A 339 -6.21 20.23 -21.85
C SER A 339 -6.56 21.70 -22.14
N VAL A 340 -7.07 21.91 -23.35
CA VAL A 340 -7.82 23.11 -23.74
C VAL A 340 -9.13 23.15 -22.95
N LEU A 341 -9.75 24.34 -22.85
CA LEU A 341 -11.06 24.55 -22.20
C LEU A 341 -12.07 23.49 -22.69
N SER A 342 -12.57 22.68 -21.76
CA SER A 342 -13.48 21.58 -22.05
C SER A 342 -14.95 22.03 -22.01
N GLU A 343 -15.84 21.17 -22.49
CA GLU A 343 -17.29 21.39 -22.40
C GLU A 343 -17.77 21.51 -20.95
N VAL A 344 -17.17 20.73 -20.02
CA VAL A 344 -17.46 20.83 -18.59
C VAL A 344 -17.11 22.21 -18.05
N ASP A 345 -15.97 22.77 -18.47
CA ASP A 345 -15.57 24.11 -18.04
C ASP A 345 -16.54 25.19 -18.55
N LEU A 346 -17.02 25.06 -19.80
CA LEU A 346 -18.01 25.99 -20.37
C LEU A 346 -19.34 25.96 -19.63
N ILE A 347 -19.79 24.78 -19.20
CA ILE A 347 -21.01 24.63 -18.39
C ILE A 347 -20.84 25.37 -17.07
N VAL A 348 -19.72 25.13 -16.35
CA VAL A 348 -19.44 25.81 -15.07
C VAL A 348 -19.41 27.33 -15.25
N ILE A 349 -18.74 27.83 -16.29
CA ILE A 349 -18.67 29.28 -16.58
C ILE A 349 -20.07 29.87 -16.83
N LYS A 350 -20.91 29.16 -17.59
CA LYS A 350 -22.27 29.61 -17.90
C LYS A 350 -23.15 29.63 -16.64
N GLU A 351 -23.12 28.57 -15.85
CA GLU A 351 -23.87 28.47 -14.59
C GLU A 351 -23.48 29.58 -13.61
N GLU A 352 -22.18 29.85 -13.44
CA GLU A 352 -21.72 30.95 -12.61
C GLU A 352 -22.21 32.32 -13.10
N ASN A 353 -22.23 32.55 -14.41
CA ASN A 353 -22.74 33.79 -15.00
C ASN A 353 -24.25 33.95 -14.79
N ASP A 354 -25.01 32.86 -14.92
CA ASP A 354 -26.47 32.88 -14.70
C ASP A 354 -26.79 33.17 -13.23
N ILE A 355 -26.03 32.60 -12.27
CA ILE A 355 -26.16 32.89 -10.84
C ILE A 355 -25.87 34.38 -10.57
N ARG A 356 -24.78 34.93 -11.11
CA ARG A 356 -24.43 36.35 -10.93
C ARG A 356 -25.49 37.28 -11.55
N ALA A 357 -26.02 36.94 -12.71
CA ALA A 357 -27.07 37.72 -13.37
C ALA A 357 -28.37 37.74 -12.57
N GLN A 358 -28.72 36.65 -11.89
CA GLN A 358 -29.88 36.59 -11.00
C GLN A 358 -29.66 37.42 -9.72
N ALA A 359 -28.45 37.41 -9.15
CA ALA A 359 -28.13 38.19 -7.95
C ALA A 359 -28.23 39.71 -8.16
N ILE A 360 -27.98 40.22 -9.37
CA ILE A 360 -28.09 41.65 -9.72
C ILE A 360 -29.55 42.10 -9.90
N ARG A 361 -30.48 41.15 -10.09
CA ARG A 361 -31.92 41.45 -10.29
C ARG A 361 -32.71 41.63 -8.99
N PHE A 362 -32.08 41.40 -7.84
CA PHE A 362 -32.59 41.74 -6.50
C PHE A 362 -31.83 42.93 -5.95
#